data_AF-E4QT98-F1
#
_entry.id   AF-E4QT98-F1
#
_cell.length_a   1.000
_cell.length_b   1.000
_cell.length_c   1.000
_cell.angle_alpha   90.00
_cell.angle_beta   90.00
_cell.angle_gamma   90.00
#
_symmetry.space_group_name_H-M   'P 1'
#
loop_
_entity.id
_entity.type
_entity.pdbx_description
1 polymer ?
#
loop_
_entity_poly.entity_id
_entity_poly.type
_entity_poly.pdbx_seq_one_letter_code
_entity_poly.pdbx_strand_id
1 'polypeptide(L)'
;MTNLASFLNNFQKVKINHFVDGYWLVPSFWKIFSPRLTGYVIKKGKSLAEIVENNNLLQKEIIFSFNGDHNFYNFNIALKLRGIDFYLDRNALKNKADNGFFVFYPVKECKIVLDKRSLELIYQGIIPFFSKNYYQKMVEFQREYIKKNQISKEFKGFFWRRMGYKEIYE
;
A
#
# COMPACT_ATOMS: atom_id res chain seq x y z
N MET A 1 -7.61 17.21 13.14
CA MET A 1 -8.36 15.95 12.92
C MET A 1 -9.17 15.82 11.62
N THR A 2 -10.19 16.64 11.29
CA THR A 2 -11.05 16.40 10.09
C THR A 2 -10.27 16.40 8.77
N ASN A 3 -9.34 17.35 8.59
CA ASN A 3 -8.49 17.43 7.40
C ASN A 3 -7.51 16.24 7.31
N LEU A 4 -6.93 15.83 8.45
CA LEU A 4 -5.96 14.73 8.50
C LEU A 4 -6.62 13.36 8.27
N ALA A 5 -7.79 13.12 8.86
CA ALA A 5 -8.60 11.94 8.58
C ALA A 5 -9.03 11.91 7.11
N SER A 6 -9.47 13.04 6.56
CA SER A 6 -9.81 13.15 5.14
C SER A 6 -8.61 12.79 4.25
N PHE A 7 -7.43 13.35 4.54
CA PHE A 7 -6.19 13.05 3.84
C PHE A 7 -5.85 11.55 3.87
N LEU A 8 -5.90 10.92 5.04
CA LEU A 8 -5.56 9.49 5.20
C LEU A 8 -6.54 8.54 4.49
N ASN A 9 -7.78 8.99 4.27
CA ASN A 9 -8.79 8.26 3.52
C ASN A 9 -8.84 8.63 2.03
N ASN A 10 -8.09 9.65 1.61
CA ASN A 10 -8.03 10.10 0.22
C ASN A 10 -6.96 9.32 -0.55
N PHE A 11 -7.29 8.10 -0.92
CA PHE A 11 -6.45 7.26 -1.77
C PHE A 11 -7.22 6.73 -2.97
N GLN A 12 -6.48 6.39 -4.03
CA GLN A 12 -7.04 5.80 -5.24
C GLN A 12 -6.83 4.30 -5.24
N LYS A 13 -7.78 3.55 -5.82
CA LYS A 13 -7.58 2.14 -6.14
C LYS A 13 -7.24 2.03 -7.61
N VAL A 14 -6.09 1.43 -7.90
CA VAL A 14 -5.58 1.31 -9.27
C VAL A 14 -5.34 -0.15 -9.58
N LYS A 15 -5.99 -0.66 -10.62
CA LYS A 15 -5.80 -2.03 -11.08
C LYS A 15 -4.70 -2.08 -12.14
N ILE A 16 -3.75 -3.00 -11.97
CA ILE A 16 -2.67 -3.25 -12.91
C ILE A 16 -2.59 -4.75 -13.14
N ASN A 17 -2.69 -5.22 -14.37
CA ASN A 17 -2.39 -6.61 -14.67
C ASN A 17 -0.90 -6.77 -14.97
N HIS A 18 -0.27 -7.81 -14.41
CA HIS A 18 1.11 -8.18 -14.67
C HIS A 18 1.12 -9.51 -15.43
N PHE A 19 1.80 -9.50 -16.59
CA PHE A 19 2.00 -10.65 -17.47
C PHE A 19 3.48 -10.76 -17.84
N VAL A 20 3.85 -11.85 -18.52
CA VAL A 20 5.23 -12.10 -18.98
C VAL A 20 5.76 -10.96 -19.87
N ASP A 21 4.88 -10.31 -20.62
CA ASP A 21 5.23 -9.26 -21.58
C ASP A 21 5.07 -7.82 -21.02
N GLY A 22 4.83 -7.68 -19.70
CA GLY A 22 4.84 -6.40 -19.00
C GLY A 22 3.61 -6.13 -18.15
N TYR A 23 3.36 -4.83 -17.94
CA TYR A 23 2.35 -4.30 -17.03
C TYR A 23 1.29 -3.51 -17.79
N TRP A 24 0.03 -3.68 -17.40
CA TRP A 24 -1.12 -3.09 -18.07
C TRP A 24 -2.00 -2.36 -17.05
N LEU A 25 -2.05 -1.03 -17.14
CA LEU A 25 -2.90 -0.19 -16.30
C LEU A 25 -4.36 -0.27 -16.75
N VAL A 26 -5.21 -0.87 -15.93
CA VAL A 26 -6.61 -1.13 -16.28
C VAL A 26 -7.48 0.08 -15.87
N PRO A 27 -8.29 0.64 -16.78
CA PRO A 27 -9.25 1.68 -16.44
C PRO A 27 -10.24 1.23 -15.35
N SER A 28 -10.72 2.19 -14.56
CA SER A 28 -11.87 1.92 -13.67
C SER A 28 -13.11 1.62 -14.50
N PHE A 29 -13.92 0.64 -14.10
CA PHE A 29 -15.17 0.27 -14.77
C PHE A 29 -16.08 1.48 -15.04
N TRP A 30 -16.13 2.46 -14.14
CA TRP A 30 -16.94 3.68 -14.32
C TRP A 30 -16.42 4.61 -15.43
N LYS A 31 -15.13 4.53 -15.78
CA LYS A 31 -14.54 5.30 -16.88
C LYS A 31 -14.85 4.70 -18.25
N ILE A 32 -15.32 3.45 -18.30
CA ILE A 32 -15.74 2.78 -19.53
C ILE A 32 -16.99 3.45 -20.11
N PHE A 33 -17.84 4.03 -19.27
CA PHE A 33 -19.06 4.73 -19.68
C PHE A 33 -18.85 6.23 -19.95
N SER A 34 -17.60 6.73 -19.93
CA SER A 34 -17.30 8.12 -20.22
C SER A 34 -17.00 8.32 -21.71
N PRO A 35 -17.58 9.33 -22.38
CA PRO A 35 -17.34 9.60 -23.80
C PRO A 35 -15.91 10.07 -24.12
N ARG A 36 -15.06 10.32 -23.11
CA ARG A 36 -13.64 10.66 -23.31
C ARG A 36 -12.79 9.40 -23.48
N LEU A 37 -12.56 9.01 -24.73
CA LEU A 37 -11.74 7.86 -25.17
C LEU A 37 -10.33 7.80 -24.52
N THR A 38 -9.76 8.93 -24.12
CA THR A 38 -8.43 9.00 -23.47
C THR A 38 -8.38 8.34 -22.09
N GLY A 39 -9.53 8.16 -21.42
CA GLY A 39 -9.63 7.46 -20.13
C GLY A 39 -9.78 5.94 -20.23
N TYR A 40 -10.01 5.40 -21.44
CA TYR A 40 -10.30 4.00 -21.70
C TYR A 40 -9.08 3.21 -22.20
N VAL A 41 -8.01 3.89 -22.61
CA VAL A 41 -6.82 3.24 -23.15
C VAL A 41 -6.09 2.48 -22.02
N ILE A 42 -6.00 1.16 -22.17
CA ILE A 42 -5.13 0.35 -21.33
C ILE A 42 -3.70 0.77 -21.64
N LYS A 43 -2.99 1.29 -20.63
CA LYS A 43 -1.60 1.73 -20.83
C LYS A 43 -0.65 0.60 -20.50
N LYS A 44 0.20 0.26 -21.45
CA LYS A 44 1.24 -0.76 -21.30
C LYS A 44 2.56 -0.12 -20.89
N GLY A 45 3.31 -0.80 -20.04
CA GLY A 45 4.70 -0.50 -19.71
C GLY A 45 5.48 -1.79 -19.52
N LYS A 46 6.80 -1.77 -19.77
CA LYS A 46 7.67 -2.93 -19.59
C LYS A 46 7.90 -3.26 -18.12
N SER A 47 7.79 -2.25 -17.25
CA SER A 47 7.97 -2.38 -15.80
C SER A 47 6.90 -1.63 -15.01
N LEU A 48 6.76 -1.97 -13.72
CA LEU A 48 5.91 -1.21 -12.80
C LEU A 48 6.40 0.24 -12.65
N ALA A 49 7.72 0.48 -12.64
CA ALA A 49 8.29 1.82 -12.57
C ALA A 49 7.82 2.69 -13.75
N GLU A 50 7.90 2.16 -14.97
CA GLU A 50 7.43 2.84 -16.18
C GLU A 50 5.92 3.16 -16.11
N ILE A 51 5.09 2.22 -15.63
CA ILE A 51 3.66 2.49 -15.42
C ILE A 51 3.45 3.62 -14.40
N VAL A 52 4.22 3.63 -13.31
CA VAL A 52 4.11 4.65 -12.25
C VAL A 52 4.50 6.03 -12.75
N GLU A 53 5.61 6.13 -13.48
CA GLU A 53 6.16 7.39 -14.02
C GLU A 53 5.26 7.94 -15.12
N ASN A 54 4.95 7.16 -16.16
CA ASN A 54 4.16 7.61 -17.32
C ASN A 54 2.71 7.97 -16.98
N ASN A 55 2.24 7.67 -15.77
CA ASN A 55 0.89 7.95 -15.31
C ASN A 55 0.83 8.90 -14.10
N ASN A 56 1.96 9.51 -13.72
CA ASN A 56 2.06 10.42 -12.57
C ASN A 56 1.49 9.79 -11.29
N LEU A 57 1.76 8.50 -11.06
CA LEU A 57 1.24 7.76 -9.90
C LEU A 57 2.11 7.98 -8.66
N LEU A 58 3.37 8.36 -8.84
CA LEU A 58 4.30 8.61 -7.75
C LEU A 58 3.83 9.73 -6.80
N GLN A 59 3.01 10.66 -7.27
CA GLN A 59 2.49 11.77 -6.46
C GLN A 59 1.16 11.47 -5.76
N LYS A 60 0.63 10.25 -5.90
CA LYS A 60 -0.72 9.89 -5.43
C LYS A 60 -0.67 8.81 -4.36
N GLU A 61 -1.56 8.85 -3.40
CA GLU A 61 -1.74 7.76 -2.45
C GLU A 61 -2.60 6.68 -3.10
N ILE A 62 -2.04 5.47 -3.27
CA ILE A 62 -2.67 4.41 -4.08
C ILE A 62 -2.67 3.08 -3.33
N ILE A 63 -3.77 2.34 -3.46
CA ILE A 63 -3.79 0.90 -3.25
C ILE A 63 -3.78 0.25 -4.63
N PHE A 64 -2.67 -0.40 -4.97
CA PHE A 64 -2.59 -1.20 -6.18
C PHE A 64 -3.35 -2.51 -6.00
N SER A 65 -3.99 -2.95 -7.07
CA SER A 65 -4.58 -4.28 -7.22
C SER A 65 -3.96 -4.95 -8.43
N PHE A 66 -3.04 -5.88 -8.18
CA PHE A 66 -2.49 -6.78 -9.19
C PHE A 66 -3.33 -8.04 -9.33
N ASN A 67 -3.05 -8.84 -10.35
CA ASN A 67 -3.56 -10.21 -10.54
C ASN A 67 -2.78 -11.24 -9.70
N GLY A 68 -2.39 -10.86 -8.47
CA GLY A 68 -1.51 -11.64 -7.58
C GLY A 68 -0.09 -11.07 -7.48
N ASP A 69 0.59 -11.43 -6.39
CA ASP A 69 2.01 -11.14 -6.16
C ASP A 69 2.67 -12.27 -5.34
N HIS A 70 2.65 -13.48 -5.91
CA HIS A 70 3.00 -14.72 -5.20
C HIS A 70 4.44 -14.80 -4.67
N ASN A 71 5.33 -13.94 -5.19
CA ASN A 71 6.72 -13.82 -4.77
C ASN A 71 7.02 -12.46 -4.11
N PHE A 72 5.99 -11.65 -3.80
CA PHE A 72 6.12 -10.32 -3.21
C PHE A 72 6.96 -9.34 -4.05
N TYR A 73 7.07 -9.60 -5.36
CA TYR A 73 7.93 -8.86 -6.27
C TYR A 73 7.41 -7.44 -6.50
N ASN A 74 6.12 -7.32 -6.82
CA ASN A 74 5.50 -6.02 -7.03
C ASN A 74 5.44 -5.21 -5.73
N PHE A 75 5.25 -5.88 -4.60
CA PHE A 75 5.29 -5.25 -3.28
C PHE A 75 6.66 -4.64 -2.99
N ASN A 76 7.74 -5.40 -3.19
CA ASN A 76 9.10 -4.94 -2.97
C ASN A 76 9.46 -3.78 -3.92
N ILE A 77 9.05 -3.85 -5.20
CA ILE A 77 9.25 -2.73 -6.14
C ILE A 77 8.46 -1.49 -5.69
N ALA A 78 7.19 -1.65 -5.28
CA ALA A 78 6.36 -0.55 -4.84
C ALA A 78 6.98 0.19 -3.64
N LEU A 79 7.53 -0.54 -2.67
CA LEU A 79 8.25 0.08 -1.54
C LEU A 79 9.54 0.77 -1.98
N LYS A 80 10.32 0.14 -2.85
CA LYS A 80 11.55 0.72 -3.41
C LYS A 80 11.27 2.04 -4.13
N LEU A 81 10.23 2.09 -4.96
CA LEU A 81 9.78 3.31 -5.66
C LEU A 81 9.33 4.42 -4.69
N ARG A 82 8.92 4.07 -3.47
CA ARG A 82 8.60 5.02 -2.38
C ARG A 82 9.81 5.35 -1.50
N GLY A 83 10.99 4.81 -1.81
CA GLY A 83 12.19 4.97 -1.02
C GLY A 83 12.07 4.39 0.40
N ILE A 84 11.25 3.35 0.56
CA ILE A 84 11.06 2.63 1.82
C ILE A 84 12.06 1.46 1.83
N ASP A 85 12.93 1.44 2.83
CA ASP A 85 13.96 0.41 2.99
C ASP A 85 13.36 -0.82 3.70
N PHE A 86 12.69 -1.67 2.91
CA PHE A 86 12.19 -2.95 3.36
C PHE A 86 12.09 -3.91 2.18
N TYR A 87 12.43 -5.17 2.43
CA TYR A 87 12.31 -6.25 1.47
C TYR A 87 11.67 -7.46 2.14
N LEU A 88 10.60 -7.96 1.53
CA LEU A 88 9.93 -9.18 1.95
C LEU A 88 10.46 -10.36 1.14
N ASP A 89 11.25 -11.20 1.79
CA ASP A 89 11.77 -12.44 1.20
C ASP A 89 10.77 -13.60 1.38
N ARG A 90 10.47 -14.29 0.27
CA ARG A 90 9.62 -15.48 0.26
C ARG A 90 10.22 -16.64 1.06
N ASN A 91 11.54 -16.78 1.11
CA ASN A 91 12.17 -17.86 1.88
C ASN A 91 12.05 -17.60 3.38
N ALA A 92 12.18 -16.34 3.81
CA ALA A 92 11.93 -15.94 5.19
C ALA A 92 10.49 -16.23 5.64
N LEU A 93 9.52 -16.26 4.70
CA LEU A 93 8.14 -16.67 4.99
C LEU A 93 8.01 -18.16 5.29
N LYS A 94 8.67 -19.04 4.51
CA LYS A 94 8.58 -20.49 4.67
C LYS A 94 9.09 -20.98 6.03
N ASN A 95 10.07 -20.27 6.58
CA ASN A 95 10.73 -20.63 7.83
C ASN A 95 10.11 -19.94 9.06
N LYS A 96 8.99 -19.22 8.88
CA LYS A 96 8.36 -18.45 9.93
C LYS A 96 7.26 -19.25 10.61
N ALA A 97 7.17 -19.15 11.93
CA ALA A 97 6.04 -19.71 12.68
C ALA A 97 4.71 -19.09 12.19
N ASP A 98 3.62 -19.85 12.27
CA ASP A 98 2.28 -19.43 11.80
C ASP A 98 1.75 -18.14 12.45
N ASN A 99 2.24 -17.81 13.65
CA ASN A 99 1.93 -16.59 14.39
C ASN A 99 2.96 -15.47 14.21
N GLY A 100 3.99 -15.68 13.39
CA GLY A 100 5.06 -14.73 13.18
C GLY A 100 4.59 -13.51 12.37
N PHE A 101 5.19 -12.36 12.66
CA PHE A 101 4.93 -11.10 11.97
C PHE A 101 6.22 -10.52 11.37
N PHE A 102 6.12 -9.83 10.24
CA PHE A 102 7.20 -8.99 9.73
C PHE A 102 6.97 -7.54 10.15
N VAL A 103 8.05 -6.80 10.40
CA VAL A 103 7.97 -5.40 10.81
C VAL A 103 8.89 -4.57 9.94
N PHE A 104 8.41 -3.38 9.58
CA PHE A 104 9.26 -2.36 8.95
C PHE A 104 8.81 -0.96 9.33
N TYR A 105 9.69 0.00 9.05
CA TYR A 105 9.52 1.40 9.43
C TYR A 105 9.65 2.29 8.19
N PRO A 106 8.56 2.61 7.47
CA PRO A 106 8.62 3.48 6.30
C PRO A 106 9.13 4.89 6.61
N VAL A 107 8.90 5.35 7.85
CA VAL A 107 9.46 6.56 8.45
C VAL A 107 9.70 6.31 9.93
N LYS A 108 10.49 7.19 10.58
CA LYS A 108 10.72 7.14 12.03
C LYS A 108 9.37 7.09 12.77
N GLU A 109 9.28 6.25 13.80
CA GLU A 109 8.10 6.09 14.67
C GLU A 109 6.83 5.54 13.97
N CYS A 110 6.87 5.23 12.69
CA CYS A 110 5.78 4.52 12.01
C CYS A 110 6.12 3.02 11.92
N LYS A 111 5.64 2.22 12.87
CA LYS A 111 5.83 0.76 12.84
C LYS A 111 4.71 0.09 12.04
N ILE A 112 5.04 -0.54 10.91
CA ILE A 112 4.10 -1.37 10.15
C ILE A 112 4.35 -2.83 10.49
N VAL A 113 3.29 -3.55 10.86
CA VAL A 113 3.30 -4.97 11.18
C VAL A 113 2.54 -5.72 10.10
N LEU A 114 3.21 -6.66 9.45
CA LEU A 114 2.61 -7.58 8.48
C LEU A 114 2.35 -8.91 9.18
N ASP A 115 1.09 -9.13 9.54
CA ASP A 115 0.59 -10.42 10.02
C ASP A 115 0.15 -11.32 8.85
N LYS A 116 -0.32 -12.53 9.14
CA LYS A 116 -0.84 -13.47 8.14
C LYS A 116 -1.83 -12.81 7.17
N ARG A 117 -2.77 -12.01 7.68
CA ARG A 117 -3.77 -11.32 6.85
C ARG A 117 -3.15 -10.25 5.95
N SER A 118 -2.18 -9.49 6.45
CA SER A 118 -1.44 -8.54 5.62
C SER A 118 -0.68 -9.25 4.50
N LEU A 119 -0.07 -10.39 4.79
CA LEU A 119 0.66 -11.20 3.81
C LEU A 119 -0.28 -11.79 2.76
N GLU A 120 -1.45 -12.29 3.15
CA GLU A 120 -2.50 -12.77 2.24
C GLU A 120 -2.96 -11.68 1.28
N LEU A 121 -3.16 -10.44 1.77
CA LEU A 121 -3.53 -9.31 0.91
C LEU A 121 -2.45 -9.00 -0.12
N ILE A 122 -1.18 -8.97 0.31
CA ILE A 122 -0.05 -8.74 -0.60
C ILE A 122 0.02 -9.88 -1.62
N TYR A 123 -0.12 -11.13 -1.19
CA TYR A 123 -0.12 -12.31 -2.07
C TYR A 123 -1.22 -12.24 -3.14
N GLN A 124 -2.40 -11.71 -2.77
CA GLN A 124 -3.51 -11.43 -3.69
C GLN A 124 -3.25 -10.22 -4.61
N GLY A 125 -2.12 -9.53 -4.48
CA GLY A 125 -1.76 -8.35 -5.26
C GLY A 125 -2.34 -7.04 -4.72
N ILE A 126 -2.86 -7.01 -3.49
CA ILE A 126 -3.40 -5.80 -2.86
C ILE A 126 -2.28 -5.11 -2.07
N ILE A 127 -1.66 -4.11 -2.69
CA ILE A 127 -0.40 -3.52 -2.25
C ILE A 127 -0.57 -2.02 -1.95
N PRO A 128 -0.19 -1.54 -0.75
CA PRO A 128 -0.15 -0.11 -0.46
C PRO A 128 1.03 0.55 -1.18
N PHE A 129 0.75 1.62 -1.92
CA PHE A 129 1.74 2.47 -2.57
C PHE A 129 1.61 3.89 -2.06
N PHE A 130 1.97 4.06 -0.78
CA PHE A 130 1.84 5.33 -0.08
C PHE A 130 3.18 6.05 0.09
N SER A 131 3.13 7.39 0.10
CA SER A 131 4.31 8.23 0.30
C SER A 131 4.80 8.21 1.74
N LYS A 132 6.07 8.60 1.97
CA LYS A 132 6.59 8.82 3.33
C LYS A 132 5.77 9.86 4.10
N ASN A 133 5.28 10.90 3.40
CA ASN A 133 4.39 11.91 3.99
C ASN A 133 3.08 11.28 4.49
N TYR A 134 2.50 10.32 3.77
CA TYR A 134 1.33 9.59 4.26
C TYR A 134 1.60 8.92 5.61
N TYR A 135 2.72 8.20 5.73
CA TYR A 135 3.09 7.53 6.97
C TYR A 135 3.38 8.51 8.12
N GLN A 136 3.99 9.66 7.83
CA GLN A 136 4.17 10.74 8.83
C GLN A 136 2.81 11.26 9.33
N LYS A 137 1.90 11.57 8.41
CA LYS A 137 0.54 12.03 8.71
C LYS A 137 -0.27 11.00 9.49
N MET A 138 -0.04 9.71 9.23
CA MET A 138 -0.67 8.63 9.97
C MET A 138 -0.21 8.58 11.43
N VAL A 139 1.09 8.76 11.69
CA VAL A 139 1.63 8.85 13.06
C VAL A 139 1.14 10.12 13.77
N GLU A 140 1.12 11.27 13.08
CA GLU A 140 0.58 12.51 13.62
C GLU A 140 -0.89 12.34 14.04
N PHE A 141 -1.71 11.72 13.17
CA PHE A 141 -3.13 11.47 13.44
C PHE A 141 -3.33 10.60 14.67
N GLN A 142 -2.57 9.51 14.75
CA GLN A 142 -2.63 8.57 15.86
C GLN A 142 -2.27 9.24 17.19
N ARG A 143 -1.24 10.12 17.21
CA ARG A 143 -0.87 10.91 18.40
C ARG A 143 -1.96 11.87 18.82
N GLU A 144 -2.53 12.62 17.87
CA GLU A 144 -3.67 13.51 18.13
C GLU A 144 -4.85 12.73 18.71
N TYR A 145 -5.13 11.55 18.15
CA TYR A 145 -6.24 10.69 18.54
C TYR A 145 -6.07 10.14 19.96
N ILE A 146 -4.89 9.62 20.33
CA ILE A 146 -4.61 9.17 21.70
C ILE A 146 -4.80 10.34 22.68
N LYS A 147 -4.19 11.49 22.40
CA LYS A 147 -4.24 12.65 23.30
C LYS A 147 -5.67 13.12 23.53
N LYS A 148 -6.47 13.18 22.46
CA LYS A 148 -7.87 13.62 22.55
C LYS A 148 -8.75 12.65 23.32
N ASN A 149 -8.59 11.34 23.10
CA ASN A 149 -9.46 10.32 23.66
C ASN A 149 -8.93 9.72 24.96
N GLN A 150 -7.81 10.23 25.49
CA GLN A 150 -7.18 9.78 26.74
C GLN A 150 -6.95 8.26 26.76
N ILE A 151 -6.51 7.71 25.63
CA ILE A 151 -6.27 6.28 25.49
C ILE A 151 -5.06 5.91 26.33
N SER A 152 -5.26 5.03 27.31
CA SER A 152 -4.21 4.54 28.22
C SER A 152 -3.43 3.34 27.68
N LYS A 153 -3.92 2.70 26.61
CA LYS A 153 -3.30 1.53 26.00
C LYS A 153 -2.03 1.88 25.26
N GLU A 154 -1.05 0.96 25.29
CA GLU A 154 0.22 1.17 24.61
C GLU A 154 0.06 0.95 23.11
N PHE A 155 0.48 1.93 22.31
CA PHE A 155 0.46 1.80 20.85
C PHE A 155 1.62 0.94 20.34
N LYS A 156 1.32 -0.10 19.57
CA LYS A 156 2.32 -1.08 19.08
C LYS A 156 2.62 -1.03 17.58
N GLY A 157 1.93 -0.17 16.83
CA GLY A 157 2.10 -0.02 15.39
C GLY A 157 0.79 -0.17 14.61
N PHE A 158 0.92 -0.44 13.33
CA PHE A 158 -0.20 -0.53 12.40
C PHE A 158 -0.18 -1.85 11.61
N PHE A 159 -1.32 -2.52 11.52
CA PHE A 159 -1.51 -3.63 10.59
C PHE A 159 -1.93 -3.13 9.21
N TRP A 160 -1.39 -3.74 8.15
CA TRP A 160 -1.91 -3.54 6.79
C TRP A 160 -3.24 -4.29 6.58
N ARG A 161 -4.26 -3.59 6.06
CA ARG A 161 -5.59 -4.12 5.76
C ARG A 161 -6.08 -3.59 4.40
N ARG A 162 -7.14 -4.20 3.87
CA ARG A 162 -7.64 -3.93 2.51
C ARG A 162 -7.97 -2.46 2.20
N MET A 163 -8.31 -1.69 3.23
CA MET A 163 -8.73 -0.29 3.10
C MET A 163 -7.74 0.70 3.73
N GLY A 164 -6.52 0.26 4.04
CA GLY A 164 -5.56 1.09 4.76
C GLY A 164 -4.98 0.38 5.97
N TYR A 165 -4.57 1.16 6.95
CA TYR A 165 -3.91 0.67 8.15
C TYR A 165 -4.85 0.63 9.36
N LYS A 166 -4.69 -0.37 10.21
CA LYS A 166 -5.41 -0.50 11.48
C LYS A 166 -4.43 -0.41 12.64
N GLU A 167 -4.71 0.47 13.60
CA GLU A 167 -3.92 0.63 14.81
C GLU A 167 -3.90 -0.63 15.68
N ILE A 168 -2.78 -0.83 16.38
CA ILE A 168 -2.54 -1.93 17.31
C ILE A 168 -2.31 -1.34 18.69
N TYR A 169 -3.05 -1.84 19.67
CA TYR A 169 -2.97 -1.44 21.06
C TYR A 169 -2.80 -2.68 21.95
N GLU A 170 -1.98 -2.55 22.98
CA GLU A 170 -1.89 -3.49 24.11
C GLU A 170 -2.61 -2.89 25.32
#